data_AF-A0A158L3S5-F1
#
_entry.id   AF-A0A158L3S5-F1
#
_cell.length_a   1.000
_cell.length_b   1.000
_cell.length_c   1.000
_cell.angle_alpha   90.00
_cell.angle_beta   90.00
_cell.angle_gamma   90.00
#
_symmetry.space_group_name_H-M   'P 1'
#
loop_
_entity.id
_entity.type
_entity.pdbx_description
1 polymer ?
#
loop_
_entity_poly.entity_id
_entity_poly.type
_entity_poly.pdbx_seq_one_letter_code
_entity_poly.pdbx_strand_id
1 'polypeptide(L)' 'MARGIHSQQEETAKSSPRLNEVVRLVALLGGFLARKGDGEPGVKTIWQGLQRVTDFAAGLRYARELGD' A
#
# COMPACT_ATOMS: atom_id res chain seq x y z
N MET A 1 26.28 -21.08 -16.08
CA MET A 1 25.07 -21.72 -15.53
C MET A 1 24.61 -20.90 -14.33
N ALA A 2 23.60 -20.06 -14.51
CA ALA A 2 23.10 -19.12 -13.49
C ALA A 2 22.07 -19.83 -12.60
N ARG A 3 22.30 -19.87 -11.29
CA ARG A 3 21.37 -20.39 -10.28
C ARG A 3 20.94 -19.26 -9.35
N GLY A 4 19.64 -19.17 -9.11
CA GLY A 4 19.08 -18.54 -7.91
C GLY A 4 18.55 -17.12 -8.10
N ILE A 5 17.46 -16.95 -8.85
CA ILE A 5 16.52 -15.86 -8.53
C ILE A 5 15.95 -16.18 -7.15
N HIS A 6 16.36 -15.41 -6.14
CA HIS A 6 15.84 -15.56 -4.79
C HIS A 6 14.31 -15.43 -4.84
N SER A 7 13.65 -16.48 -4.36
CA SER A 7 12.22 -16.55 -4.10
C SER A 7 11.81 -15.35 -3.25
N GLN A 8 11.19 -14.34 -3.85
CA GLN A 8 10.55 -13.21 -3.16
C GLN A 8 9.20 -13.68 -2.56
N GLN A 9 9.19 -14.85 -1.92
CA GLN A 9 8.14 -15.17 -0.97
C GLN A 9 8.63 -14.64 0.37
N GLU A 10 8.43 -13.33 0.56
CA GLU A 10 8.56 -12.73 1.87
C GLU A 10 7.48 -13.35 2.76
N GLU A 11 7.95 -13.99 3.82
CA GLU A 11 7.20 -14.71 4.83
C GLU A 11 5.92 -13.96 5.18
N THR A 12 4.77 -14.60 4.96
CA THR A 12 3.44 -14.00 5.14
C THR A 12 3.38 -13.27 6.48
N ALA A 13 3.26 -11.95 6.44
CA ALA A 13 2.98 -11.15 7.63
C ALA A 13 1.64 -11.64 8.21
N LYS A 14 1.71 -12.55 9.18
CA LYS A 14 0.55 -13.25 9.77
C LYS A 14 -0.36 -12.32 10.59
N SER A 15 0.08 -11.10 10.89
CA SER A 15 -0.67 -10.13 11.66
C SER A 15 -1.16 -8.99 10.78
N SER A 16 -2.47 -8.70 10.87
CA SER A 16 -3.02 -7.48 10.29
C SER A 16 -2.24 -6.25 10.75
N PRO A 17 -1.96 -5.29 9.86
CA PRO A 17 -1.30 -4.05 10.24
C PRO A 17 -2.14 -3.28 11.26
N ARG A 18 -1.47 -2.58 12.16
CA ARG A 18 -2.09 -1.63 13.08
C ARG A 18 -2.70 -0.48 12.29
N LEU A 19 -3.70 0.18 12.88
CA LEU A 19 -4.36 1.32 12.24
C LEU A 19 -3.36 2.41 11.78
N ASN A 20 -2.36 2.75 12.60
CA ASN A 20 -1.36 3.73 12.21
C ASN A 20 -0.53 3.28 11.00
N GLU A 21 -0.19 2.00 10.92
CA GLU A 21 0.53 1.44 9.77
C GLU A 21 -0.31 1.57 8.51
N VAL A 22 -1.61 1.27 8.57
CA VAL A 22 -2.54 1.47 7.46
C VAL A 22 -2.63 2.94 7.06
N VAL A 23 -2.80 3.86 8.01
CA VAL A 23 -2.87 5.30 7.74
C VAL A 23 -1.60 5.79 7.04
N ARG A 24 -0.43 5.33 7.48
CA ARG A 24 0.85 5.69 6.87
C ARG A 24 1.00 5.09 5.48
N LEU A 25 0.60 3.84 5.25
CA LEU A 25 0.58 3.20 3.93
C LEU A 25 -0.30 3.98 2.94
N VAL A 26 -1.50 4.39 3.37
CA VAL A 26 -2.38 5.24 2.56
C VAL A 26 -1.69 6.58 2.27
N ALA A 27 -1.09 7.21 3.27
CA ALA A 27 -0.40 8.49 3.09
C ALA A 27 0.81 8.40 2.15
N LEU A 28 1.52 7.26 2.08
CA LEU A 28 2.61 7.05 1.12
C LEU A 28 2.10 7.20 -0.32
N LEU A 29 0.96 6.59 -0.64
CA LEU A 29 0.28 6.80 -1.92
C LEU A 29 -0.11 8.26 -2.12
N GLY A 30 -0.36 8.99 -1.03
CA GLY A 30 -0.58 10.42 -0.95
C GLY A 30 0.62 11.31 -1.27
N GLY A 31 1.84 10.78 -1.28
CA GLY A 31 3.10 11.54 -1.39
C GLY A 31 3.82 11.77 -0.05
N PHE A 32 3.41 11.09 1.03
CA PHE A 32 4.18 11.06 2.27
C PHE A 32 5.49 10.31 2.06
N LEU A 33 6.61 10.89 2.50
CA LEU A 33 7.95 10.29 2.30
C LEU A 33 8.33 9.28 3.39
N ALA A 34 7.72 9.37 4.57
CA ALA A 34 7.98 8.50 5.72
C ALA A 34 9.47 8.36 6.10
N ARG A 35 10.27 9.43 6.00
CA ARG A 35 11.67 9.42 6.44
C ARG A 35 11.75 9.44 7.96
N LYS A 36 12.91 9.03 8.47
CA LYS A 36 13.21 9.09 9.91
C LYS A 36 13.08 10.54 10.40
N GLY A 37 12.15 10.77 11.33
CA GLY A 37 11.89 12.08 11.92
C GLY A 37 10.80 12.93 11.24
N ASP A 38 10.18 12.47 10.14
CA ASP A 38 9.10 13.21 9.47
C ASP A 38 7.80 13.31 10.32
N GLY A 39 7.67 12.52 11.38
CA GLY A 39 6.48 12.50 12.24
C GLY A 39 5.30 11.76 11.59
N GLU A 40 4.08 12.24 11.85
CA GLU A 40 2.85 11.68 11.30
C GLU A 40 2.42 12.38 9.99
N PRO A 41 1.75 11.65 9.08
CA PRO A 41 1.32 12.21 7.80
C PRO A 41 0.27 13.32 7.99
N GLY A 42 0.34 14.35 7.14
CA GLY A 42 -0.65 15.43 7.12
C GLY A 42 -1.98 15.01 6.48
N VAL A 43 -3.04 15.76 6.79
CA VAL A 43 -4.40 15.48 6.28
C VAL A 43 -4.49 15.46 4.75
N LYS A 44 -3.70 16.31 4.06
CA LYS A 44 -3.68 16.37 2.60
C LYS A 44 -3.12 15.09 1.97
N THR A 45 -2.01 14.57 2.48
CA THR A 45 -1.42 13.33 1.95
C THR A 45 -2.33 12.13 2.24
N ILE A 46 -2.97 12.09 3.41
CA ILE A 46 -3.97 11.06 3.73
C ILE A 46 -5.15 11.13 2.74
N TRP A 47 -5.74 12.31 2.53
CA TRP A 47 -6.86 12.48 1.59
C TRP A 47 -6.50 12.02 0.17
N GLN A 48 -5.36 12.48 -0.35
CA GLN A 48 -4.90 12.11 -1.69
C GLN A 48 -4.62 10.60 -1.79
N GLY A 49 -4.07 10.00 -0.74
CA GLY A 49 -3.85 8.56 -0.64
C GLY A 49 -5.15 7.77 -0.67
N LEU A 50 -6.17 8.21 0.09
CA LEU A 50 -7.48 7.54 0.13
C LEU A 50 -8.16 7.53 -1.24
N GLN A 51 -8.14 8.66 -1.96
CA GLN A 51 -8.69 8.73 -3.32
C GLN A 51 -8.03 7.68 -4.23
N ARG A 52 -6.70 7.59 -4.22
CA ARG A 52 -5.94 6.61 -5.01
C ARG A 52 -6.29 5.16 -4.63
N VAL A 53 -6.42 4.87 -3.34
CA VAL A 53 -6.83 3.53 -2.87
C VAL A 53 -8.23 3.18 -3.36
N THR A 54 -9.16 4.14 -3.32
CA THR A 54 -10.52 3.95 -3.83
C THR A 54 -10.52 3.66 -5.33
N ASP A 55 -9.74 4.39 -6.12
CA ASP A 55 -9.62 4.18 -7.56
C ASP A 55 -9.06 2.78 -7.88
N PHE A 56 -8.00 2.36 -7.20
CA PHE A 56 -7.43 1.02 -7.38
C PHE A 56 -8.41 -0.08 -6.96
N ALA A 57 -9.13 0.10 -5.84
CA ALA A 57 -10.13 -0.86 -5.40
C ALA A 57 -11.26 -0.99 -6.44
N ALA A 58 -11.70 0.12 -7.04
CA ALA A 58 -12.69 0.09 -8.13
C ALA A 58 -12.15 -0.66 -9.36
N GLY A 59 -10.91 -0.37 -9.78
CA GLY A 59 -10.26 -1.07 -10.89
C GLY A 59 -10.11 -2.57 -10.66
N LEU A 60 -9.73 -2.99 -9.44
CA LEU A 60 -9.60 -4.40 -9.09
C LEU A 60 -10.95 -5.13 -9.09
N ARG A 61 -12.02 -4.48 -8.59
CA ARG A 61 -13.37 -5.04 -8.69
C ARG A 61 -13.77 -5.26 -10.13
N TYR A 62 -13.58 -4.24 -10.97
CA TYR A 62 -13.88 -4.34 -12.40
C TYR A 62 -13.07 -5.43 -13.10
N ALA A 63 -11.77 -5.54 -12.81
CA ALA A 63 -10.92 -6.58 -13.39
C ALA A 63 -11.36 -8.00 -12.98
N ARG A 64 -11.91 -8.16 -11.78
CA ARG A 64 -12.46 -9.45 -11.33
C ARG A 64 -13.74 -9.81 -12.07
N GLU A 65 -14.63 -8.84 -12.26
CA GLU A 65 -15.90 -9.03 -12.99
C GLU A 65 -15.68 -9.36 -14.49
N LEU A 66 -14.57 -8.94 -15.09
CA LEU A 66 -14.23 -9.30 -16.47
C LEU A 66 -13.57 -10.68 -16.63
N GLY A 67 -13.02 -11.23 -15.54
CA GLY A 67 -12.33 -12.52 -15.53
C GLY A 67 -13.25 -13.71 -15.22
N ASP A 68 -14.48 -13.43 -14.78
CA ASP A 68 -15.58 -14.39 -14.61
C ASP A 68 -16.46 -14.42 -15.88
#